data_AF-A0A1H3TYQ4-F1
#
_entry.id   AF-A0A1H3TYQ4-F1
#
_cell.length_a   1.000
_cell.length_b   1.000
_cell.length_c   1.000
_cell.angle_alpha   90.00
_cell.angle_beta   90.00
_cell.angle_gamma   90.00
#
_symmetry.space_group_name_H-M   'P 1'
#
loop_
_entity.id
_entity.type
_entity.pdbx_description
1 polymer ?
#
loop_
_entity_poly.entity_id
_entity_poly.type
_entity_poly.pdbx_seq_one_letter_code
_entity_poly.pdbx_strand_id
1 'polypeptide(L)'
;MTTIDLQTEPCILDRCQRTAEPGRYTCEPCAERMRRWLREIDDYAATLTTAPGRGGDGGRRSPGYGSRPPANLDVIAALDPRSVAHVIGPDDTDDATRSIIGTVNRLCGWVHSELRRLDADHHAPPRELTITRGTGWLRGYIDWCTRQVWADDLADDLRELHAQVQRLAGNSTRPLAPCWDCGGPLWPVGDTDTLAVRCGDCGNSYDGLDLLNIGQRLAFEMMGTA
;
A
#
# COMPACT_ATOMS: atom_id res chain seq x y z
N MET A 1 19.09 38.83 16.18
CA MET A 1 18.22 37.64 16.28
C MET A 1 17.47 37.55 14.96
N THR A 2 17.99 36.79 14.01
CA THR A 2 17.39 36.63 12.69
C THR A 2 16.24 35.64 12.84
N THR A 3 15.01 36.12 12.71
CA THR A 3 13.82 35.28 12.64
C THR A 3 13.96 34.46 11.36
N ILE A 4 14.35 33.19 11.50
CA ILE A 4 14.33 32.23 10.39
C ILE A 4 12.84 32.07 10.07
N ASP A 5 12.41 32.62 8.95
CA ASP A 5 11.12 32.28 8.35
C ASP A 5 11.18 30.78 8.06
N LEU A 6 10.58 29.99 8.95
CA LEU A 6 10.32 28.57 8.73
C LEU A 6 9.22 28.51 7.67
N GLN A 7 9.61 28.72 6.41
CA GLN A 7 8.71 28.51 5.29
C GLN A 7 8.27 27.06 5.30
N THR A 8 7.01 26.89 5.67
CA THR A 8 6.30 25.64 5.69
C THR A 8 6.07 25.17 4.25
N GLU A 9 6.95 24.30 3.76
CA GLU A 9 6.82 23.67 2.45
C GLU A 9 5.62 22.69 2.42
N PRO A 10 4.96 22.49 1.27
CA PRO A 10 3.94 21.45 1.13
C PRO A 10 4.56 20.05 1.33
N CYS A 11 3.76 19.10 1.83
CA CYS A 11 4.17 17.71 1.91
C CYS A 11 4.47 17.15 0.51
N ILE A 12 5.65 16.53 0.33
CA ILE A 12 6.12 16.04 -0.97
C ILE A 12 5.35 14.83 -1.50
N LEU A 13 4.74 14.03 -0.61
CA LEU A 13 3.95 12.86 -1.03
C LEU A 13 2.74 13.27 -1.87
N ASP A 14 2.61 12.67 -3.04
CA ASP A 14 1.55 12.96 -4.02
C ASP A 14 0.16 12.96 -3.37
N ARG A 15 -0.68 13.92 -3.79
CA ARG A 15 -2.05 14.16 -3.33
C ARG A 15 -2.21 14.59 -1.87
N CYS A 16 -1.12 14.80 -1.12
CA CYS A 16 -1.22 15.37 0.23
C CYS A 16 -1.32 16.90 0.17
N GLN A 17 -2.45 17.47 0.59
CA GLN A 17 -2.64 18.93 0.66
C GLN A 17 -2.10 19.55 1.96
N ARG A 18 -1.48 18.75 2.84
CA ARG A 18 -0.98 19.23 4.13
C ARG A 18 0.43 19.79 3.98
N THR A 19 0.77 20.63 4.93
CA THR A 19 2.11 21.17 5.11
C THR A 19 3.07 20.13 5.69
N ALA A 20 4.33 20.14 5.26
CA ALA A 20 5.38 19.34 5.86
C ALA A 20 5.72 19.83 7.29
N GLU A 21 6.14 18.90 8.14
CA GLU A 21 6.63 19.27 9.48
C GLU A 21 7.99 20.01 9.38
N PRO A 22 8.29 20.97 10.28
CA PRO A 22 9.58 21.64 10.28
C PRO A 22 10.77 20.66 10.27
N GLY A 23 11.64 20.80 9.26
CA GLY A 23 12.81 19.93 9.08
C GLY A 23 12.53 18.57 8.41
N ARG A 24 11.32 18.37 7.89
CA ARG A 24 10.93 17.21 7.07
C ARG A 24 10.37 17.66 5.72
N TYR A 25 10.36 16.75 4.75
CA TYR A 25 9.64 16.92 3.48
C TYR A 25 8.20 16.37 3.53
N THR A 26 7.81 15.73 4.63
CA THR A 26 6.50 15.08 4.78
C THR A 26 5.74 15.60 6.01
N CYS A 27 4.42 15.58 5.99
CA CYS A 27 3.61 15.76 7.19
C CYS A 27 3.65 14.51 8.11
N GLU A 28 3.45 14.65 9.42
CA GLU A 28 3.43 13.51 10.35
C GLU A 28 2.40 12.42 9.98
N PRO A 29 1.18 12.76 9.53
CA PRO A 29 0.22 11.72 9.09
C PRO A 29 0.70 10.89 7.89
N CYS A 30 1.50 11.46 6.99
CA CYS A 30 2.10 10.73 5.87
C CYS A 30 3.22 9.82 6.35
N ALA A 31 4.07 10.29 7.27
CA ALA A 31 5.09 9.46 7.90
C ALA A 31 4.47 8.25 8.63
N GLU A 32 3.41 8.47 9.41
CA GLU A 32 2.71 7.39 10.12
C GLU A 32 2.02 6.42 9.15
N ARG A 33 1.52 6.92 8.02
CA ARG A 33 0.97 6.07 6.96
C ARG A 33 2.03 5.12 6.40
N MET A 34 3.25 5.58 6.15
CA MET A 34 4.36 4.72 5.71
C MET A 34 4.72 3.67 6.76
N ARG A 35 4.78 4.04 8.05
CA ARG A 35 5.02 3.09 9.16
C ARG A 35 3.93 2.03 9.23
N ARG A 36 2.68 2.43 9.01
CA ARG A 36 1.53 1.53 8.95
C ARG A 36 1.61 0.57 7.76
N TRP A 37 1.93 1.06 6.56
CA TRP A 37 2.13 0.20 5.38
C TRP A 37 3.17 -0.88 5.64
N LEU A 38 4.31 -0.54 6.25
CA LEU A 38 5.36 -1.51 6.60
C LEU A 38 4.88 -2.58 7.60
N ARG A 39 4.04 -2.21 8.58
CA ARG A 39 3.42 -3.16 9.52
C ARG A 39 2.45 -4.08 8.77
N GLU A 40 1.54 -3.50 8.01
CA GLU A 40 0.53 -4.24 7.27
C GLU A 40 1.14 -5.15 6.19
N ILE A 41 2.28 -4.77 5.59
CA ILE A 41 3.00 -5.64 4.66
C ILE A 41 3.43 -6.95 5.34
N ASP A 42 3.94 -6.88 6.57
CA ASP A 42 4.32 -8.06 7.35
C ASP A 42 3.08 -8.90 7.72
N ASP A 43 2.03 -8.23 8.21
CA ASP A 43 0.76 -8.88 8.60
C ASP A 43 0.11 -9.61 7.40
N TYR A 44 -0.01 -8.94 6.24
CA TYR A 44 -0.57 -9.57 5.05
C TYR A 44 0.31 -10.69 4.51
N ALA A 45 1.64 -10.49 4.45
CA ALA A 45 2.57 -11.52 4.01
C ALA A 45 2.43 -12.82 4.82
N ALA A 46 2.20 -12.71 6.14
CA ALA A 46 1.99 -13.86 7.03
C ALA A 46 0.69 -14.64 6.74
N THR A 47 -0.28 -14.03 6.05
CA THR A 47 -1.57 -14.66 5.72
C THR A 47 -1.64 -15.25 4.32
N LEU A 48 -0.61 -15.04 3.50
CA LEU A 48 -0.61 -15.51 2.12
C LEU A 48 -0.63 -17.04 2.06
N THR A 49 -1.48 -17.57 1.17
CA THR A 49 -1.60 -19.01 0.93
C THR A 49 -1.37 -19.34 -0.54
N THR A 50 -0.57 -20.37 -0.79
CA THR A 50 -0.35 -20.89 -2.16
C THR A 50 -1.52 -21.76 -2.63
N ALA A 51 -2.47 -22.07 -1.75
CA ALA A 51 -3.67 -22.79 -2.15
C ALA A 51 -4.46 -21.98 -3.18
N PRO A 52 -5.07 -22.63 -4.19
CA PRO A 52 -5.89 -21.95 -5.17
C PRO A 52 -7.09 -21.32 -4.46
N GLY A 53 -7.36 -20.05 -4.77
CA GLY A 53 -8.46 -19.30 -4.15
C GLY A 53 -9.79 -20.02 -4.33
N ARG A 54 -10.58 -20.11 -3.26
CA ARG A 54 -12.01 -20.43 -3.38
C ARG A 54 -12.67 -19.25 -4.09
N GLY A 55 -12.99 -19.41 -5.38
CA GLY A 55 -13.79 -18.42 -6.11
C GLY A 55 -15.01 -18.06 -5.28
N GLY A 56 -15.23 -16.76 -5.06
CA GLY A 56 -16.35 -16.25 -4.27
C GLY A 56 -17.70 -16.73 -4.80
N ASP A 57 -18.75 -16.54 -4.00
CA ASP A 57 -20.13 -17.08 -4.15
C ASP A 57 -20.87 -16.73 -5.45
N GLY A 58 -20.20 -16.11 -6.43
CA GLY A 58 -20.69 -15.93 -7.79
C GLY A 58 -20.61 -17.23 -8.58
N GLY A 59 -21.69 -18.02 -8.53
CA GLY A 59 -22.09 -19.06 -9.47
C GLY A 59 -20.97 -19.83 -10.18
N ARG A 60 -20.78 -21.10 -9.79
CA ARG A 60 -19.92 -22.09 -10.49
C ARG A 60 -20.10 -21.99 -12.01
N ARG A 61 -19.23 -21.25 -12.70
CA ARG A 61 -18.99 -21.44 -14.12
C ARG A 61 -18.14 -22.69 -14.26
N SER A 62 -18.52 -23.58 -15.18
CA SER A 62 -17.72 -24.76 -15.50
C SER A 62 -16.27 -24.35 -15.71
N PRO A 63 -15.30 -24.99 -15.04
CA PRO A 63 -13.89 -24.71 -15.27
C PRO A 63 -13.64 -24.90 -16.77
N GLY A 64 -13.21 -23.84 -17.46
CA GLY A 64 -12.74 -23.99 -18.83
C GLY A 64 -11.61 -25.04 -18.88
N TYR A 65 -11.44 -25.71 -20.02
CA TYR A 65 -10.39 -26.71 -20.25
C TYR A 65 -8.98 -26.10 -20.35
N GLY A 66 -8.58 -25.30 -19.36
CA GLY A 66 -7.25 -24.73 -19.23
C GLY A 66 -6.45 -25.44 -18.14
N SER A 67 -5.21 -25.81 -18.46
CA SER A 67 -4.24 -26.34 -17.49
C SER A 67 -3.81 -25.24 -16.53
N ARG A 68 -4.58 -25.02 -15.46
CA ARG A 68 -4.15 -24.18 -14.34
C ARG A 68 -3.50 -25.07 -13.28
N PRO A 69 -2.28 -24.74 -12.79
CA PRO A 69 -1.68 -25.49 -11.70
C PRO A 69 -2.57 -25.41 -10.46
N PRO A 70 -2.52 -26.43 -9.57
CA PRO A 70 -3.33 -26.46 -8.35
C PRO A 70 -2.77 -25.52 -7.26
N ALA A 71 -2.20 -24.38 -7.64
CA ALA A 71 -1.58 -23.41 -6.75
C ALA A 71 -1.75 -21.99 -7.30
N ASN A 72 -1.77 -21.01 -6.39
CA ASN A 72 -1.75 -19.59 -6.74
C ASN A 72 -0.32 -19.17 -7.12
N LEU A 73 -0.08 -19.03 -8.43
CA LEU A 73 1.24 -18.68 -8.97
C LEU A 73 1.69 -17.28 -8.56
N ASP A 74 0.77 -16.33 -8.37
CA ASP A 74 1.11 -14.98 -7.97
C ASP A 74 1.63 -14.95 -6.52
N VAL A 75 1.00 -15.69 -5.62
CA VAL A 75 1.50 -15.83 -4.24
C VAL A 75 2.87 -16.51 -4.22
N ILE A 76 3.08 -17.54 -5.05
CA ILE A 76 4.39 -18.19 -5.17
C ILE A 76 5.45 -17.19 -5.66
N ALA A 77 5.15 -16.44 -6.72
CA ALA A 77 6.06 -15.43 -7.25
C ALA A 77 6.34 -14.30 -6.24
N ALA A 78 5.35 -13.89 -5.47
CA ALA A 78 5.50 -12.87 -4.44
C ALA A 78 6.37 -13.34 -3.26
N LEU A 79 6.31 -14.62 -2.90
CA LEU A 79 7.08 -15.20 -1.79
C LEU A 79 8.48 -15.66 -2.20
N ASP A 80 8.74 -15.94 -3.47
CA ASP A 80 10.05 -16.36 -3.95
C ASP A 80 11.01 -15.15 -4.03
N PRO A 81 12.14 -15.12 -3.29
CA PRO A 81 13.14 -14.05 -3.37
C PRO A 81 13.81 -13.91 -4.75
N ARG A 82 13.69 -14.94 -5.60
CA ARG A 82 14.31 -14.98 -6.94
C ARG A 82 13.39 -14.45 -8.03
N SER A 83 12.12 -14.24 -7.73
CA SER A 83 11.17 -13.71 -8.69
C SER A 83 11.50 -12.25 -9.02
N VAL A 84 11.78 -12.02 -10.30
CA VAL A 84 11.99 -10.69 -10.86
C VAL A 84 10.74 -10.31 -11.63
N ALA A 85 10.20 -9.13 -11.35
CA ALA A 85 9.16 -8.57 -12.20
C ALA A 85 9.74 -8.35 -13.60
N HIS A 86 9.31 -9.18 -14.55
CA HIS A 86 9.75 -9.11 -15.92
C HIS A 86 8.68 -8.39 -16.74
N VAL A 87 8.98 -7.15 -17.14
CA VAL A 87 8.29 -6.47 -18.24
C VAL A 87 9.04 -6.89 -19.50
N ILE A 88 8.47 -7.79 -20.30
CA ILE A 88 9.14 -8.39 -21.47
C ILE A 88 8.75 -7.65 -22.77
N GLY A 89 7.64 -6.90 -22.78
CA GLY A 89 7.18 -6.18 -23.96
C GLY A 89 6.61 -4.78 -23.69
N PRO A 90 6.45 -3.96 -24.75
CA PRO A 90 5.81 -2.64 -24.67
C PRO A 90 4.31 -2.70 -24.32
N ASP A 91 3.69 -3.88 -24.47
CA ASP A 91 2.28 -4.13 -24.11
C ASP A 91 2.13 -4.79 -22.72
N ASP A 92 3.22 -5.16 -22.05
CA ASP A 92 3.15 -5.70 -20.70
C ASP A 92 2.84 -4.56 -19.73
N THR A 93 1.66 -4.64 -19.09
CA THR A 93 1.32 -3.72 -18.01
C THR A 93 2.28 -3.92 -16.85
N ASP A 94 2.68 -2.84 -16.19
CA ASP A 94 3.61 -2.80 -15.03
C ASP A 94 3.05 -3.49 -13.75
N ASP A 95 2.05 -4.37 -13.91
CA ASP A 95 1.37 -5.13 -12.85
C ASP A 95 2.02 -6.51 -12.63
N ALA A 96 3.29 -6.69 -13.02
CA ALA A 96 4.02 -7.91 -12.77
C ALA A 96 4.23 -8.10 -11.26
N THR A 97 3.80 -9.25 -10.72
CA THR A 97 3.94 -9.58 -9.31
C THR A 97 5.41 -9.53 -8.86
N ARG A 98 5.74 -8.58 -7.98
CA ARG A 98 7.09 -8.40 -7.42
C ARG A 98 7.32 -9.35 -6.25
N SER A 99 8.55 -9.82 -6.07
CA SER A 99 8.96 -10.50 -4.85
C SER A 99 8.86 -9.55 -3.65
N ILE A 100 8.12 -9.93 -2.61
CA ILE A 100 7.92 -9.11 -1.40
C ILE A 100 9.25 -8.96 -0.67
N ILE A 101 9.93 -10.08 -0.39
CA ILE A 101 11.22 -10.07 0.29
C ILE A 101 12.30 -9.43 -0.58
N GLY A 102 12.26 -9.64 -1.90
CA GLY A 102 13.18 -8.99 -2.83
C GLY A 102 13.04 -7.46 -2.81
N THR A 103 11.79 -6.97 -2.81
CA THR A 103 11.49 -5.53 -2.75
C THR A 103 11.91 -4.93 -1.41
N VAL A 104 11.55 -5.57 -0.28
CA VAL A 104 11.97 -5.11 1.05
C VAL A 104 13.50 -5.08 1.17
N ASN A 105 14.20 -6.10 0.66
CA ASN A 105 15.65 -6.14 0.68
C ASN A 105 16.28 -5.02 -0.16
N ARG A 106 15.74 -4.75 -1.36
CA ARG A 106 16.16 -3.62 -2.20
C ARG A 106 16.01 -2.30 -1.45
N LEU A 107 14.86 -2.06 -0.82
CA LEU A 107 14.58 -0.84 -0.05
C LEU A 107 15.52 -0.70 1.15
N CYS A 108 15.74 -1.77 1.92
CA CYS A 108 16.71 -1.77 3.02
C CYS A 108 18.12 -1.40 2.53
N GLY A 109 18.57 -2.00 1.43
CA GLY A 109 19.88 -1.74 0.84
C GLY A 109 20.02 -0.30 0.35
N TRP A 110 18.99 0.24 -0.31
CA TRP A 110 18.96 1.62 -0.76
C TRP A 110 19.04 2.60 0.41
N VAL A 111 18.12 2.51 1.39
CA VAL A 111 18.12 3.38 2.57
C VAL A 111 19.44 3.28 3.34
N HIS A 112 19.99 2.07 3.50
CA HIS A 112 21.30 1.89 4.13
C HIS A 112 22.43 2.56 3.35
N SER A 113 22.39 2.50 2.02
CA SER A 113 23.40 3.16 1.18
C SER A 113 23.38 4.68 1.31
N GLU A 114 22.19 5.28 1.47
CA GLU A 114 22.04 6.72 1.71
C GLU A 114 22.46 7.10 3.14
N LEU A 115 22.09 6.31 4.15
CA LEU A 115 22.54 6.50 5.54
C LEU A 115 24.07 6.51 5.63
N ARG A 116 24.74 5.55 4.98
CA ARG A 116 26.20 5.45 4.95
C ARG A 116 26.91 6.68 4.41
N ARG A 117 26.26 7.49 3.57
CA ARG A 117 26.84 8.71 2.99
C ARG A 117 26.75 9.89 3.95
N LEU A 118 25.76 9.91 4.84
CA LEU A 118 25.38 11.08 5.62
C LEU A 118 25.62 10.93 7.13
N ASP A 119 25.64 9.71 7.64
CA ASP A 119 25.78 9.42 9.07
C ASP A 119 26.73 8.23 9.29
N ALA A 120 27.76 8.40 10.13
CA ALA A 120 28.73 7.34 10.42
C ALA A 120 28.21 6.32 11.45
N ASP A 121 27.23 6.68 12.29
CA ASP A 121 26.80 5.91 13.47
C ASP A 121 25.48 5.14 13.24
N HIS A 122 25.10 4.90 11.99
CA HIS A 122 23.88 4.16 11.65
C HIS A 122 24.05 2.63 11.81
N HIS A 123 22.95 1.94 12.11
CA HIS A 123 22.92 0.49 12.17
C HIS A 123 22.70 -0.11 10.78
N ALA A 124 23.56 -1.07 10.41
CA ALA A 124 23.37 -1.85 9.20
C ALA A 124 22.05 -2.65 9.25
N PRO A 125 21.42 -2.92 8.09
CA PRO A 125 20.29 -3.83 8.03
C PRO A 125 20.68 -5.24 8.51
N PRO A 126 19.74 -6.04 9.02
CA PRO A 126 20.01 -7.41 9.46
C PRO A 126 20.61 -8.26 8.34
N ARG A 127 21.66 -9.05 8.66
CA ARG A 127 22.33 -9.94 7.68
C ARG A 127 21.42 -11.02 7.12
N GLU A 128 20.55 -11.57 7.97
CA GLU A 128 19.50 -12.51 7.59
C GLU A 128 18.18 -11.74 7.49
N LEU A 129 17.90 -11.27 6.29
CA LEU A 129 16.70 -10.49 6.05
C LEU A 129 15.49 -11.42 5.88
N THR A 130 14.54 -11.30 6.80
CA THR A 130 13.17 -11.79 6.64
C THR A 130 12.25 -10.60 6.36
N ILE A 131 11.01 -10.84 5.92
CA ILE A 131 10.03 -9.77 5.70
C ILE A 131 9.88 -8.94 6.98
N THR A 132 9.57 -9.59 8.11
CA THR A 132 9.45 -8.98 9.43
C THR A 132 10.68 -8.18 9.87
N ARG A 133 11.89 -8.72 9.68
CA ARG A 133 13.13 -8.03 10.07
C ARG A 133 13.39 -6.82 9.18
N GLY A 134 13.15 -6.93 7.88
CA GLY A 134 13.33 -5.85 6.92
C GLY A 134 12.32 -4.72 7.13
N THR A 135 11.03 -5.04 7.24
CA THR A 135 9.98 -4.05 7.51
C THR A 135 10.16 -3.40 8.88
N GLY A 136 10.56 -4.17 9.89
CA GLY A 136 10.89 -3.66 11.23
C GLY A 136 12.07 -2.69 11.23
N TRP A 137 13.14 -3.01 10.49
CA TRP A 137 14.29 -2.11 10.32
C TRP A 137 13.89 -0.81 9.60
N LEU A 138 13.22 -0.91 8.44
CA LEU A 138 12.74 0.26 7.69
C LEU A 138 11.83 1.15 8.53
N ARG A 139 10.94 0.55 9.33
CA ARG A 139 10.02 1.30 10.21
C ARG A 139 10.77 2.16 11.23
N GLY A 140 11.90 1.68 11.75
CA GLY A 140 12.77 2.45 12.64
C GLY A 140 13.44 3.65 11.97
N TYR A 141 13.59 3.62 10.64
CA TYR A 141 14.25 4.67 9.85
C TYR A 141 13.29 5.61 9.12
N ILE A 142 11.96 5.39 9.18
CA ILE A 142 10.99 6.28 8.50
C ILE A 142 11.15 7.75 8.91
N ASP A 143 11.41 8.04 10.18
CA ASP A 143 11.63 9.42 10.63
C ASP A 143 12.81 10.08 9.89
N TRP A 144 13.92 9.34 9.74
CA TRP A 144 15.07 9.82 8.99
C TRP A 144 14.77 9.95 7.50
N CYS A 145 14.10 8.96 6.89
CA CYS A 145 13.73 9.01 5.47
C CYS A 145 12.83 10.21 5.15
N THR A 146 11.91 10.58 6.04
CA THR A 146 11.00 11.71 5.82
C THR A 146 11.69 13.08 5.80
N ARG A 147 12.97 13.14 6.18
CA ARG A 147 13.84 14.33 6.07
C ARG A 147 14.65 14.37 4.78
N GLN A 148 14.44 13.41 3.88
CA GLN A 148 15.17 13.30 2.63
C GLN A 148 14.30 13.76 1.47
N VAL A 149 14.94 14.34 0.45
CA VAL A 149 14.26 14.84 -0.77
C VAL A 149 13.59 13.74 -1.60
N TRP A 150 13.98 12.48 -1.39
CA TRP A 150 13.47 11.28 -2.08
C TRP A 150 12.37 10.54 -1.29
N ALA A 151 11.83 11.15 -0.23
CA ALA A 151 10.86 10.50 0.65
C ALA A 151 9.58 10.04 -0.08
N ASP A 152 9.20 10.73 -1.15
CA ASP A 152 8.11 10.38 -2.06
C ASP A 152 8.38 9.09 -2.84
N ASP A 153 9.59 8.91 -3.40
CA ASP A 153 9.97 7.67 -4.09
C ASP A 153 9.83 6.44 -3.17
N LEU A 154 10.31 6.57 -1.92
CA LEU A 154 10.15 5.52 -0.92
C LEU A 154 8.68 5.27 -0.60
N ALA A 155 7.87 6.34 -0.48
CA ALA A 155 6.46 6.22 -0.17
C ALA A 155 5.69 5.51 -1.29
N ASP A 156 6.03 5.79 -2.54
CA ASP A 156 5.43 5.12 -3.70
C ASP A 156 5.80 3.64 -3.77
N ASP A 157 7.07 3.30 -3.59
CA ASP A 157 7.52 1.90 -3.51
C ASP A 157 6.79 1.13 -2.39
N LEU A 158 6.63 1.74 -1.21
CA LEU A 158 5.89 1.15 -0.09
C LEU A 158 4.40 1.01 -0.38
N ARG A 159 3.78 2.02 -1.01
CA ARG A 159 2.37 2.03 -1.39
C ARG A 159 2.07 0.94 -2.42
N GLU A 160 2.92 0.78 -3.42
CA GLU A 160 2.79 -0.25 -4.45
C GLU A 160 2.94 -1.66 -3.87
N LEU A 161 3.98 -1.88 -3.05
CA LEU A 161 4.19 -3.15 -2.38
C LEU A 161 3.03 -3.50 -1.44
N HIS A 162 2.57 -2.52 -0.66
CA HIS A 162 1.41 -2.67 0.24
C HIS A 162 0.14 -3.05 -0.53
N ALA A 163 -0.15 -2.35 -1.63
CA ALA A 163 -1.30 -2.66 -2.48
C ALA A 163 -1.19 -4.08 -3.07
N GLN A 164 0.00 -4.50 -3.50
CA GLN A 164 0.22 -5.84 -4.03
C GLN A 164 -0.06 -6.92 -2.98
N VAL A 165 0.54 -6.82 -1.78
CA VAL A 165 0.35 -7.85 -0.73
C VAL A 165 -1.09 -7.88 -0.23
N GLN A 166 -1.75 -6.73 -0.15
CA GLN A 166 -3.15 -6.64 0.20
C GLN A 166 -4.05 -7.33 -0.84
N ARG A 167 -3.79 -7.13 -2.15
CA ARG A 167 -4.50 -7.84 -3.23
C ARG A 167 -4.30 -9.36 -3.12
N LEU A 168 -3.07 -9.81 -2.91
CA LEU A 168 -2.72 -11.23 -2.80
C LEU A 168 -3.34 -11.90 -1.56
N ALA A 169 -3.49 -11.16 -0.46
CA ALA A 169 -4.18 -11.63 0.74
C ALA A 169 -5.71 -11.76 0.54
N GLY A 170 -6.24 -11.44 -0.65
CA GLY A 170 -7.66 -11.43 -0.92
C GLY A 170 -8.40 -10.25 -0.27
N ASN A 171 -7.67 -9.35 0.40
CA ASN A 171 -8.21 -8.13 0.97
C ASN A 171 -8.21 -7.00 -0.07
N SER A 172 -8.53 -7.33 -1.34
CA SER A 172 -8.58 -6.34 -2.41
C SER A 172 -9.72 -5.38 -2.10
N THR A 173 -9.40 -4.27 -1.48
CA THR A 173 -10.30 -3.14 -1.32
C THR A 173 -10.46 -2.53 -2.70
N ARG A 174 -11.39 -3.03 -3.50
CA ARG A 174 -11.94 -2.15 -4.54
C ARG A 174 -12.66 -1.02 -3.80
N PRO A 175 -12.54 0.23 -4.25
CA PRO A 175 -13.38 1.27 -3.70
C PRO A 175 -14.84 0.83 -3.82
N LEU A 176 -15.56 0.88 -2.70
CA LEU A 176 -16.94 0.40 -2.63
C LEU A 176 -17.86 1.31 -3.44
N ALA A 177 -17.53 2.60 -3.46
CA ALA A 177 -18.33 3.65 -4.07
C ALA A 177 -17.48 4.93 -4.27
N PRO A 178 -17.90 5.89 -5.11
CA PRO A 178 -17.41 7.26 -5.05
C PRO A 178 -17.98 8.00 -3.83
N CYS A 179 -17.20 8.91 -3.27
CA CYS A 179 -17.57 9.75 -2.14
C CYS A 179 -18.66 10.72 -2.56
N TRP A 180 -19.67 10.90 -1.72
CA TRP A 180 -20.74 11.84 -2.00
C TRP A 180 -20.18 13.26 -2.16
N ASP A 181 -19.37 13.72 -1.20
CA ASP A 181 -18.97 15.13 -1.15
C ASP A 181 -17.95 15.51 -2.24
N CYS A 182 -17.04 14.59 -2.58
CA CYS A 182 -15.91 14.92 -3.46
C CYS A 182 -15.72 13.97 -4.66
N GLY A 183 -16.52 12.92 -4.79
CA GLY A 183 -16.37 11.91 -5.85
C GLY A 183 -15.18 10.95 -5.67
N GLY A 184 -14.29 11.20 -4.70
CA GLY A 184 -13.12 10.38 -4.41
C GLY A 184 -13.44 8.96 -3.94
N PRO A 185 -12.55 7.97 -4.07
CA PRO A 185 -12.84 6.58 -3.75
C PRO A 185 -13.15 6.36 -2.26
N LEU A 186 -14.26 5.68 -1.95
CA LEU A 186 -14.62 5.22 -0.61
C LEU A 186 -14.05 3.84 -0.33
N TRP A 187 -13.29 3.73 0.75
CA TRP A 187 -12.61 2.52 1.18
C TRP A 187 -13.27 1.98 2.44
N PRO A 188 -13.49 0.66 2.58
CA PRO A 188 -13.95 0.09 3.84
C PRO A 188 -12.98 0.43 4.97
N VAL A 189 -13.52 0.90 6.09
CA VAL A 189 -12.82 1.15 7.35
C VAL A 189 -13.66 0.60 8.50
N GLY A 190 -13.02 0.10 9.54
CA GLY A 190 -13.72 -0.49 10.69
C GLY A 190 -13.26 -1.92 10.98
N ASP A 191 -13.81 -2.49 12.05
CA ASP A 191 -13.53 -3.85 12.52
C ASP A 191 -14.69 -4.80 12.17
N THR A 192 -14.66 -6.03 12.69
CA THR A 192 -15.72 -7.02 12.47
C THR A 192 -17.09 -6.57 12.97
N ASP A 193 -17.13 -5.62 13.90
CA ASP A 193 -18.36 -5.17 14.57
C ASP A 193 -18.88 -3.82 14.02
N THR A 194 -18.02 -3.08 13.32
CA THR A 194 -18.32 -1.74 12.83
C THR A 194 -18.05 -1.64 11.33
N LEU A 195 -19.12 -1.67 10.53
CA LEU A 195 -19.01 -1.40 9.09
C LEU A 195 -19.00 0.12 8.87
N ALA A 196 -17.89 0.65 8.36
CA ALA A 196 -17.78 2.04 7.92
C ALA A 196 -17.00 2.12 6.60
N VAL A 197 -17.06 3.26 5.94
CA VAL A 197 -16.24 3.57 4.76
C VAL A 197 -15.66 4.97 4.90
N ARG A 198 -14.45 5.19 4.40
CA ARG A 198 -13.78 6.49 4.42
C ARG A 198 -13.30 6.88 3.04
N CYS A 199 -13.53 8.13 2.67
CA CYS A 199 -12.98 8.68 1.44
C CYS A 199 -11.45 8.78 1.52
N GLY A 200 -10.78 8.27 0.48
CA GLY A 200 -9.33 8.38 0.34
C GLY A 200 -8.85 9.82 0.12
N ASP A 201 -9.71 10.69 -0.43
CA ASP A 201 -9.35 12.05 -0.86
C ASP A 201 -9.72 13.10 0.19
N CYS A 202 -11.00 13.24 0.53
CA CYS A 202 -11.45 14.24 1.51
C CYS A 202 -11.39 13.77 2.96
N GLY A 203 -11.23 12.46 3.20
CA GLY A 203 -11.17 11.89 4.55
C GLY A 203 -12.50 11.74 5.27
N ASN A 204 -13.63 12.13 4.67
CA ASN A 204 -14.96 11.93 5.24
C ASN A 204 -15.22 10.44 5.48
N SER A 205 -15.77 10.14 6.65
CA SER A 205 -16.14 8.79 7.05
C SER A 205 -17.66 8.67 7.10
N TYR A 206 -18.17 7.53 6.66
CA TYR A 206 -19.59 7.22 6.56
C TYR A 206 -19.81 5.87 7.26
N ASP A 207 -20.75 5.80 8.19
CA ASP A 207 -21.07 4.60 8.96
C ASP A 207 -22.60 4.42 9.09
N GLY A 208 -23.02 3.28 9.65
CA GLY A 208 -24.43 3.04 9.97
C GLY A 208 -25.40 3.31 8.81
N LEU A 209 -26.27 4.31 8.98
CA LEU A 209 -27.29 4.70 7.99
C LEU A 209 -26.69 5.30 6.71
N ASP A 210 -25.51 5.92 6.77
CA ASP A 210 -24.88 6.54 5.59
C ASP A 210 -24.51 5.48 4.55
N LEU A 211 -24.16 4.28 4.99
CA LEU A 211 -23.87 3.15 4.11
C LEU A 211 -25.11 2.70 3.33
N LEU A 212 -26.29 2.74 3.96
CA LEU A 212 -27.55 2.42 3.28
C LEU A 212 -27.89 3.48 2.22
N ASN A 213 -27.64 4.76 2.52
CA ASN A 213 -27.84 5.86 1.57
C ASN A 213 -26.93 5.73 0.34
N ILE A 214 -25.65 5.37 0.56
CA ILE A 214 -24.70 5.09 -0.51
C ILE A 214 -25.17 3.91 -1.36
N GLY A 215 -25.60 2.80 -0.72
CA GLY A 215 -26.08 1.60 -1.41
C GLY A 215 -27.33 1.85 -2.27
N GLN A 216 -28.29 2.62 -1.77
CA GLN A 216 -29.50 2.97 -2.52
C GLN A 216 -29.18 3.78 -3.79
N ARG A 217 -28.26 4.76 -3.70
CA ARG A 217 -27.86 5.57 -4.86
C ARG A 217 -27.18 4.76 -5.95
N LEU A 218 -26.24 3.89 -5.57
CA LEU A 218 -25.58 3.01 -6.53
C LEU A 218 -26.59 2.12 -7.24
N ALA A 219 -27.58 1.59 -6.51
CA ALA A 219 -28.66 0.82 -7.11
C ALA A 219 -29.49 1.65 -8.11
N PHE A 220 -29.81 2.91 -7.79
CA PHE A 220 -30.50 3.83 -8.71
C PHE A 220 -29.68 4.15 -9.96
N GLU A 221 -28.37 4.41 -9.82
CA GLU A 221 -27.46 4.70 -10.94
C GLU A 221 -27.30 3.48 -11.87
N MET A 222 -27.27 2.27 -11.30
CA MET A 222 -27.25 1.03 -12.08
C MET A 222 -28.57 0.71 -12.80
N MET A 223 -29.71 1.16 -12.26
CA MET A 223 -31.03 0.94 -12.88
C MET A 223 -31.45 2.05 -13.87
N GLY A 224 -30.86 3.25 -13.77
CA GLY A 224 -31.18 4.42 -14.60
C GLY A 224 -30.43 4.52 -15.93
N THR A 225 -29.62 3.52 -16.30
CA THR A 225 -28.82 3.48 -17.53
C THR A 225 -29.38 2.49 -18.58
N ALA A 226 -30.72 2.44 -18.72
CA ALA A 226 -31.42 1.69 -19.76
C ALA A 226 -32.00 2.62 -20.84
#